data_AF-A0A933MD54-F1
#
_entry.id   AF-A0A933MD54-F1
#
_cell.length_a   1.000
_cell.length_b   1.000
_cell.length_c   1.000
_cell.angle_alpha   90.00
_cell.angle_beta   90.00
_cell.angle_gamma   90.00
#
_symmetry.space_group_name_H-M   'P 1'
#
loop_
_entity.id
_entity.type
_entity.pdbx_description
1 polymer ?
#
loop_
_entity_poly.entity_id
_entity_poly.type
_entity_poly.pdbx_seq_one_letter_code
_entity_poly.pdbx_strand_id
1 'polypeptide(L)'
;MPETDPIFEAVKAAVVSRLKDDPQAQLHVGPIILELVRAELEKPGAATKRAMAEACHGAMSALLLLDKDLCVGAVEVLKGLTHILQERSGDPMQTMDYALEGISRIGASISSGLLSDIEHHIETEFMGAGEHFSRHAEKYHKKG
;
A
#
# COMPACT_ATOMS: atom_id res chain seq x y z
N MET A 1 -21.26 -11.95 -2.18
CA MET A 1 -19.84 -11.59 -1.98
C MET A 1 -19.83 -10.22 -1.35
N PRO A 2 -19.02 -9.94 -0.32
CA PRO A 2 -18.82 -8.56 0.09
C PRO A 2 -18.30 -7.78 -1.12
N GLU A 3 -18.92 -6.64 -1.39
CA GLU A 3 -18.55 -5.75 -2.48
C GLU A 3 -17.15 -5.20 -2.19
N THR A 4 -16.22 -5.33 -3.13
CA THR A 4 -14.85 -4.83 -2.96
C THR A 4 -14.86 -3.31 -2.86
N ASP A 5 -13.99 -2.73 -2.03
CA ASP A 5 -13.98 -1.28 -1.83
C ASP A 5 -13.69 -0.53 -3.15
N PRO A 6 -14.46 0.51 -3.52
CA PRO A 6 -14.24 1.27 -4.74
C PRO A 6 -12.83 1.89 -4.85
N ILE A 7 -12.21 2.29 -3.73
CA ILE A 7 -10.86 2.88 -3.72
C ILE A 7 -9.84 1.82 -4.12
N PHE A 8 -9.96 0.62 -3.54
CA PHE A 8 -9.13 -0.53 -3.88
C PHE A 8 -9.20 -0.84 -5.37
N GLU A 9 -10.41 -0.99 -5.92
CA GLU A 9 -10.59 -1.34 -7.33
C GLU A 9 -10.09 -0.23 -8.27
N ALA A 10 -10.33 1.04 -7.94
CA ALA A 10 -9.85 2.17 -8.72
C ALA A 10 -8.32 2.22 -8.78
N VAL A 11 -7.63 2.07 -7.64
CA VAL A 11 -6.17 2.07 -7.58
C VAL A 11 -5.59 0.87 -8.31
N LYS A 12 -6.13 -0.32 -8.05
CA LYS A 12 -5.69 -1.55 -8.71
C LYS A 12 -5.82 -1.45 -10.23
N ALA A 13 -6.98 -1.01 -10.73
CA ALA A 13 -7.22 -0.83 -12.15
C ALA A 13 -6.31 0.23 -12.77
N ALA A 14 -6.04 1.34 -12.07
CA ALA A 14 -5.13 2.38 -12.53
C ALA A 14 -3.69 1.86 -12.63
N VAL A 15 -3.18 1.17 -11.62
CA VAL A 15 -1.82 0.59 -11.65
C VAL A 15 -1.69 -0.43 -12.77
N VAL A 16 -2.65 -1.37 -12.90
CA VAL A 16 -2.62 -2.36 -13.98
C VAL A 16 -2.69 -1.69 -15.35
N SER A 17 -3.63 -0.77 -15.57
CA SER A 17 -3.80 -0.15 -16.89
C SER A 17 -2.62 0.73 -17.30
N ARG A 18 -2.01 1.46 -16.35
CA ARG A 18 -0.91 2.39 -16.61
C ARG A 18 0.46 1.72 -16.67
N LEU A 19 0.67 0.61 -15.94
CA LEU A 19 2.00 0.00 -15.76
C LEU A 19 2.13 -1.45 -16.25
N LYS A 20 1.09 -2.07 -16.83
CA LYS A 20 1.15 -3.48 -17.29
C LYS A 20 2.31 -3.82 -18.22
N ASP A 21 2.70 -2.87 -19.09
CA ASP A 21 3.75 -3.06 -20.09
C ASP A 21 5.11 -2.50 -19.61
N ASP A 22 5.16 -1.99 -18.36
CA ASP A 22 6.37 -1.42 -17.77
C ASP A 22 7.19 -2.52 -17.06
N PRO A 23 8.43 -2.80 -17.50
CA PRO A 23 9.29 -3.77 -16.83
C PRO A 23 9.64 -3.35 -15.39
N GLN A 24 9.63 -2.06 -15.08
CA GLN A 24 9.97 -1.47 -13.79
C GLN A 24 8.75 -0.87 -13.07
N ALA A 25 7.55 -1.38 -13.33
CA ALA A 25 6.29 -0.91 -12.75
C ALA A 25 6.34 -0.66 -11.23
N GLN A 26 7.04 -1.50 -10.46
CA GLN A 26 7.22 -1.33 -9.02
C GLN A 26 7.88 0.00 -8.62
N LEU A 27 8.74 0.56 -9.48
CA LEU A 27 9.39 1.86 -9.25
C LEU A 27 8.49 3.05 -9.56
N HIS A 28 7.40 2.84 -10.29
CA HIS A 28 6.52 3.90 -10.78
C HIS A 28 5.12 3.88 -10.14
N VAL A 29 4.89 3.02 -9.15
CA VAL A 29 3.60 2.90 -8.43
C VAL A 29 3.32 4.10 -7.51
N GLY A 30 4.37 4.69 -6.91
CA GLY A 30 4.25 5.77 -5.93
C GLY A 30 3.48 7.00 -6.44
N PRO A 31 3.82 7.56 -7.63
CA PRO A 31 3.08 8.68 -8.20
C PRO A 31 1.59 8.40 -8.45
N ILE A 32 1.22 7.19 -8.87
CA ILE A 32 -0.17 6.80 -9.10
C ILE A 32 -0.94 6.79 -7.78
N ILE A 33 -0.33 6.23 -6.73
CA ILE A 33 -0.97 6.20 -5.41
C ILE A 33 -1.15 7.59 -4.84
N LEU A 34 -0.14 8.46 -4.98
CA LEU A 34 -0.21 9.85 -4.52
C LEU A 34 -1.36 10.59 -5.20
N GLU A 35 -1.46 10.52 -6.53
CA GLU A 35 -2.53 11.14 -7.31
C GLU A 35 -3.91 10.68 -6.82
N LEU A 36 -4.13 9.38 -6.70
CA LEU A 36 -5.45 8.81 -6.42
C LEU A 36 -5.86 9.00 -4.96
N VAL A 37 -4.93 8.86 -4.01
CA VAL A 37 -5.23 9.09 -2.59
C VAL A 37 -5.48 10.57 -2.34
N ARG A 38 -4.70 11.47 -2.95
CA ARG A 38 -4.97 12.92 -2.85
C ARG A 38 -6.37 13.26 -3.36
N ALA A 39 -6.72 12.78 -4.55
CA ALA A 39 -8.04 13.00 -5.13
C ALA A 39 -9.18 12.43 -4.27
N GLU A 40 -8.96 11.28 -3.62
CA GLU A 40 -9.94 10.70 -2.69
C GLU A 40 -10.11 11.56 -1.43
N LEU A 41 -9.01 12.03 -0.84
CA LEU A 41 -9.02 12.82 0.39
C LEU A 41 -9.63 14.21 0.23
N GLU A 42 -9.70 14.73 -0.99
CA GLU A 42 -10.40 15.97 -1.33
C GLU A 42 -11.93 15.83 -1.32
N LYS A 43 -12.46 14.59 -1.32
CA LYS A 43 -13.91 14.36 -1.34
C LYS A 43 -14.54 14.70 0.03
N PRO A 44 -15.73 15.32 0.06
CA PRO A 44 -16.45 15.56 1.29
C PRO A 44 -16.71 14.26 2.06
N GLY A 45 -16.32 14.23 3.34
CA GLY A 45 -16.52 13.05 4.21
C GLY A 45 -15.53 11.91 3.99
N ALA A 46 -14.46 12.10 3.21
CA ALA A 46 -13.43 11.09 3.00
C ALA A 46 -12.77 10.68 4.33
N ALA A 47 -12.73 9.37 4.60
CA ALA A 47 -12.07 8.81 5.76
C ALA A 47 -10.60 8.50 5.45
N THR A 48 -9.67 9.20 6.11
CA THR A 48 -8.22 9.02 5.91
C THR A 48 -7.79 7.56 6.00
N LYS A 49 -8.23 6.86 7.06
CA LYS A 49 -7.90 5.45 7.25
C LYS A 49 -8.28 4.60 6.05
N ARG A 50 -9.52 4.75 5.58
CA ARG A 50 -10.06 3.99 4.45
C ARG A 50 -9.31 4.30 3.16
N ALA A 51 -9.11 5.58 2.86
CA ALA A 51 -8.37 6.01 1.67
C ALA A 51 -6.95 5.43 1.62
N MET A 52 -6.21 5.53 2.72
CA MET A 52 -4.83 5.03 2.80
C MET A 52 -4.78 3.51 2.70
N ALA A 53 -5.55 2.80 3.54
CA ALA A 53 -5.47 1.34 3.62
C ALA A 53 -5.95 0.67 2.31
N GLU A 54 -7.07 1.11 1.74
CA GLU A 54 -7.61 0.49 0.52
C GLU A 54 -6.77 0.81 -0.71
N ALA A 55 -6.21 2.03 -0.81
CA ALA A 55 -5.31 2.38 -1.90
C ALA A 55 -4.01 1.56 -1.86
N CYS A 56 -3.36 1.49 -0.70
CA CYS A 56 -2.15 0.65 -0.51
C CYS A 56 -2.43 -0.80 -0.88
N HIS A 57 -3.53 -1.36 -0.39
CA HIS A 57 -3.90 -2.74 -0.69
C HIS A 57 -4.15 -2.96 -2.19
N GLY A 58 -4.81 -2.00 -2.85
CA GLY A 58 -5.07 -2.02 -4.30
C GLY A 58 -3.79 -1.98 -5.12
N ALA A 59 -2.85 -1.12 -4.75
CA ALA A 59 -1.55 -1.02 -5.41
C ALA A 59 -0.71 -2.29 -5.27
N MET A 60 -0.59 -2.83 -4.05
CA MET A 60 0.13 -4.07 -3.80
C MET A 60 -0.50 -5.26 -4.54
N SER A 61 -1.84 -5.33 -4.57
CA SER A 61 -2.56 -6.34 -5.32
C SER A 61 -2.32 -6.23 -6.82
N ALA A 62 -2.25 -5.01 -7.37
CA ALA A 62 -1.91 -4.80 -8.78
C ALA A 62 -0.48 -5.23 -9.09
N LEU A 63 0.49 -4.88 -8.25
CA LEU A 63 1.88 -5.30 -8.43
C LEU A 63 2.02 -6.83 -8.37
N LEU A 64 1.29 -7.50 -7.46
CA LEU A 64 1.24 -8.96 -7.42
C LEU A 64 0.66 -9.55 -8.71
N LEU A 65 -0.43 -8.98 -9.23
CA LEU A 65 -1.03 -9.43 -10.49
C LEU A 65 -0.13 -9.21 -11.71
N LEU A 66 0.70 -8.19 -11.68
CA LEU A 66 1.68 -7.88 -12.71
C LEU A 66 3.00 -8.67 -12.54
N ASP A 67 3.08 -9.56 -11.55
CA ASP A 67 4.28 -10.34 -11.19
C ASP A 67 5.52 -9.45 -10.98
N LYS A 68 5.34 -8.37 -10.21
CA LYS A 68 6.39 -7.39 -9.90
C LYS A 68 6.94 -7.59 -8.50
N ASP A 69 8.15 -7.07 -8.29
CA ASP A 69 8.82 -7.08 -6.98
C ASP A 69 8.00 -6.29 -5.95
N LEU A 70 7.41 -7.02 -5.00
CA LEU A 70 6.57 -6.46 -3.95
C LEU A 70 7.37 -5.75 -2.86
N CYS A 71 8.63 -6.12 -2.63
CA CYS A 71 9.47 -5.47 -1.63
C CYS A 71 9.77 -4.04 -2.05
N VAL A 72 10.24 -3.88 -3.30
CA VAL A 72 10.45 -2.56 -3.90
C VAL A 72 9.14 -1.80 -4.02
N GLY A 73 8.08 -2.48 -4.47
CA GLY A 73 6.75 -1.88 -4.62
C GLY A 73 6.20 -1.29 -3.32
N ALA A 74 6.32 -2.01 -2.20
CA ALA A 74 5.86 -1.54 -0.90
C ALA A 74 6.57 -0.24 -0.46
N VAL A 75 7.89 -0.19 -0.65
CA VAL A 75 8.68 1.03 -0.35
C VAL A 75 8.21 2.20 -1.20
N GLU A 76 8.03 2.00 -2.51
CA GLU A 76 7.64 3.08 -3.42
C GLU A 76 6.20 3.55 -3.20
N VAL A 77 5.30 2.65 -2.79
CA VAL A 77 3.96 3.01 -2.30
C VAL A 77 4.06 3.95 -1.09
N LEU A 78 4.86 3.59 -0.08
CA LEU A 78 5.03 4.42 1.12
C LEU A 78 5.70 5.76 0.81
N LYS A 79 6.71 5.79 -0.07
CA LYS A 79 7.35 7.02 -0.55
C LYS A 79 6.32 7.97 -1.17
N GLY A 80 5.48 7.45 -2.07
CA GLY A 80 4.39 8.22 -2.68
C GLY A 80 3.48 8.88 -1.64
N LEU A 81 3.17 8.17 -0.56
CA LEU A 81 2.29 8.65 0.51
C LEU A 81 2.95 9.62 1.49
N THR A 82 4.27 9.65 1.60
CA THR A 82 4.97 10.60 2.50
C THR A 82 4.68 12.06 2.17
N HIS A 83 4.41 12.37 0.89
CA HIS A 83 3.98 13.70 0.47
C HIS A 83 2.62 14.10 1.08
N ILE A 84 1.70 13.15 1.22
CA ILE A 84 0.39 13.38 1.84
C ILE A 84 0.53 13.64 3.34
N LEU A 85 1.49 12.96 4.01
CA LEU A 85 1.78 13.16 5.43
C LEU A 85 2.24 14.59 5.72
N GLN A 86 2.98 15.21 4.79
CA GLN A 86 3.50 16.57 4.94
C GLN A 86 2.42 17.63 4.72
N GLU A 87 1.42 17.34 3.88
CA GLU A 87 0.39 18.29 3.46
C GLU A 87 -0.79 18.38 4.44
N ARG A 88 -0.98 17.38 5.31
CA ARG A 88 -2.16 17.29 6.17
C ARG A 88 -1.84 17.56 7.63
N SER A 89 -2.71 18.32 8.28
CA SER A 89 -2.74 18.43 9.73
C SER A 89 -3.26 17.11 10.32
N GLY A 90 -2.37 16.30 10.90
CA GLY A 90 -2.70 15.03 11.53
C GLY A 90 -1.46 14.41 12.15
N ASP A 91 -1.64 13.27 12.83
CA ASP A 91 -0.51 12.47 13.31
C ASP A 91 0.10 11.69 12.12
N PRO A 92 1.35 11.99 11.71
CA PRO A 92 2.00 11.30 10.60
C PRO A 92 2.17 9.81 10.87
N MET A 93 2.43 9.42 12.12
CA MET A 93 2.62 8.02 12.50
C MET A 93 1.32 7.23 12.36
N GLN A 94 0.20 7.79 12.79
CA GLN A 94 -1.10 7.15 12.63
C GLN A 94 -1.47 6.99 11.14
N THR A 95 -1.17 7.99 10.32
CA THR A 95 -1.48 7.94 8.89
C THR A 95 -0.60 6.92 8.15
N MET A 96 0.68 6.83 8.53
CA MET A 96 1.58 5.77 8.08
C MET A 96 1.06 4.39 8.49
N ASP A 97 0.59 4.23 9.72
CA ASP A 97 0.05 2.97 10.22
C ASP A 97 -1.14 2.46 9.38
N TYR A 98 -2.00 3.36 8.89
CA TYR A 98 -3.08 2.99 7.95
C TYR A 98 -2.56 2.48 6.60
N ALA A 99 -1.49 3.08 6.09
CA ALA A 99 -0.85 2.63 4.85
C ALA A 99 -0.24 1.22 5.04
N LEU A 100 0.49 1.02 6.14
CA LEU A 100 1.09 -0.27 6.50
C LEU A 100 0.02 -1.35 6.71
N GLU A 101 -1.11 -1.02 7.36
CA GLU A 101 -2.26 -1.92 7.47
C GLU A 101 -2.72 -2.37 6.07
N GLY A 102 -2.87 -1.44 5.13
CA GLY A 102 -3.26 -1.74 3.74
C GLY A 102 -2.28 -2.64 3.01
N ILE A 103 -0.96 -2.36 3.09
CA ILE A 103 0.08 -3.20 2.48
C ILE A 103 0.04 -4.60 3.08
N SER A 104 -0.07 -4.72 4.41
CA SER A 104 0.00 -6.01 5.11
C SER A 104 -1.10 -7.02 4.70
N ARG A 105 -2.21 -6.54 4.15
CA ARG A 105 -3.31 -7.37 3.65
C ARG A 105 -2.88 -8.30 2.51
N ILE A 106 -1.82 -7.96 1.77
CA ILE A 106 -1.24 -8.85 0.75
C ILE A 106 -0.73 -10.17 1.35
N GLY A 107 -0.44 -10.20 2.66
CA GLY A 107 0.01 -11.38 3.40
C GLY A 107 -0.88 -12.61 3.25
N ALA A 108 -2.17 -12.43 2.94
CA ALA A 108 -3.08 -13.55 2.66
C ALA A 108 -2.79 -14.27 1.32
N SER A 109 -2.02 -13.64 0.43
CA SER A 109 -1.76 -14.11 -0.95
C SER A 109 -0.29 -14.44 -1.22
N ILE A 110 0.60 -14.29 -0.23
CA ILE A 110 2.04 -14.49 -0.38
C ILE A 110 2.60 -15.40 0.70
N SER A 111 3.83 -15.90 0.49
CA SER A 111 4.53 -16.71 1.48
C SER A 111 4.99 -15.89 2.69
N SER A 112 5.17 -16.56 3.83
CA SER A 112 5.73 -15.94 5.03
C SER A 112 7.14 -15.37 4.81
N GLY A 113 7.95 -16.04 3.97
CA GLY A 113 9.28 -15.56 3.59
C GLY A 113 9.21 -14.20 2.88
N LEU A 114 8.39 -14.09 1.83
CA LEU A 114 8.24 -12.84 1.09
C LEU A 114 7.62 -11.74 1.97
N LEU A 115 6.71 -12.10 2.88
CA LEU A 115 6.14 -11.15 3.84
C LEU A 115 7.22 -10.59 4.80
N SER A 116 8.14 -11.44 5.26
CA SER A 116 9.30 -11.02 6.07
C SER A 116 10.29 -10.16 5.27
N ASP A 117 10.46 -10.45 3.98
CA ASP A 117 11.32 -9.64 3.11
C ASP A 117 10.74 -8.23 2.91
N ILE A 118 9.42 -8.11 2.73
CA ILE A 118 8.73 -6.83 2.67
C ILE A 118 8.92 -6.05 3.98
N GLU A 119 8.73 -6.70 5.13
CA GLU A 119 8.96 -6.09 6.45
C GLU A 119 10.37 -5.51 6.55
N HIS A 120 11.39 -6.28 6.17
CA HIS A 120 12.78 -5.86 6.22
C HIS A 120 13.09 -4.67 5.31
N HIS A 121 12.53 -4.63 4.10
CA HIS A 121 12.69 -3.51 3.19
C HIS A 121 12.01 -2.24 3.71
N ILE A 122 10.80 -2.38 4.28
CA ILE A 122 10.11 -1.27 4.93
C ILE A 122 10.93 -0.74 6.10
N GLU A 123 11.45 -1.60 6.98
CA GLU A 123 12.27 -1.18 8.12
C GLU A 123 13.56 -0.46 7.70
N THR A 124 14.20 -0.95 6.63
CA THR A 124 15.44 -0.36 6.12
C THR A 124 15.23 1.06 5.61
N GLU A 125 14.11 1.32 4.94
CA GLU A 125 13.81 2.63 4.35
C GLU A 125 13.06 3.56 5.33
N PHE A 126 12.27 2.99 6.23
CA PHE A 126 11.41 3.68 7.19
C PHE A 126 11.58 3.09 8.58
N MET A 127 12.63 3.52 9.28
CA MET A 127 12.99 3.02 10.62
C MET A 127 11.79 3.00 11.58
N GLY A 128 11.52 1.83 12.18
CA GLY A 128 10.39 1.57 13.07
C GLY A 128 9.07 1.21 12.36
N ALA A 129 8.96 1.36 11.05
CA ALA A 129 7.75 0.99 10.30
C ALA A 129 7.62 -0.52 10.09
N GLY A 130 8.71 -1.29 10.15
CA GLY A 130 8.69 -2.74 10.01
C GLY A 130 7.89 -3.40 11.13
N GLU A 131 8.10 -3.00 12.39
CA GLU A 131 7.33 -3.52 13.53
C GLU A 131 5.84 -3.25 13.36
N HIS A 132 5.48 -2.04 12.93
CA HIS A 132 4.08 -1.67 12.67
C HIS A 132 3.46 -2.51 11.57
N PHE A 133 4.19 -2.72 10.48
CA PHE A 133 3.78 -3.62 9.39
C PHE A 133 3.54 -5.04 9.90
N SER A 134 4.50 -5.60 10.64
CA SER A 134 4.46 -6.98 11.15
C SER A 134 3.22 -7.23 12.03
N ARG A 135 2.92 -6.29 12.95
CA ARG A 135 1.71 -6.36 13.80
C ARG A 135 0.40 -6.40 13.02
N HIS A 136 0.33 -5.74 11.86
CA HIS A 136 -0.84 -5.84 11.00
C HIS A 136 -0.82 -7.13 10.18
N ALA A 137 0.34 -7.52 9.67
CA ALA A 137 0.53 -8.71 8.86
C ALA A 137 0.13 -10.00 9.60
N GLU A 138 0.40 -10.10 10.91
CA GLU A 138 -0.05 -11.20 11.77
C GLU A 138 -1.57 -11.45 11.73
N LYS A 139 -2.38 -10.42 11.45
CA LYS A 139 -3.84 -10.53 11.38
C LYS A 139 -4.32 -11.16 10.07
N TYR A 140 -3.56 -10.97 9.00
CA TYR A 140 -3.96 -11.35 7.64
C TYR A 140 -3.24 -12.60 7.14
N HIS A 141 -2.04 -12.88 7.67
CA HIS A 141 -1.31 -14.09 7.36
C HIS A 141 -1.80 -15.24 8.26
N LYS A 142 -2.63 -16.13 7.69
CA LYS A 142 -3.03 -17.35 8.40
C LYS A 142 -1.79 -18.22 8.58
N LYS A 143 -1.44 -18.54 9.83
CA LYS A 143 -0.46 -19.58 10.16
C LYS A 143 -0.90 -20.88 9.47
N GLY A 144 -0.26 -21.21 8.35
CA GLY A 144 -0.34 -22.52 7.72
C GLY A 144 0.39 -23.55 8.56
#